data_AF-A0A317ZF24-F1
#
_entry.id   AF-A0A317ZF24-F1
#
_cell.length_a   1.000
_cell.length_b   1.000
_cell.length_c   1.000
_cell.angle_alpha   90.00
_cell.angle_beta   90.00
_cell.angle_gamma   90.00
#
_symmetry.space_group_name_H-M   'P 1'
#
loop_
_entity.id
_entity.type
_entity.pdbx_description
1 polymer ?
#
loop_
_entity_poly.entity_id
_entity_poly.type
_entity_poly.pdbx_seq_one_letter_code
_entity_poly.pdbx_strand_id
1 'polypeptide(L)'
;MAAVKSATEGKRYDSVTFIWMQGERDAREGLSEVYAESFRGILDQLKKDLDRSEINFVLGRISDFHMENTKYPHWTKIREIQMAIAESDPRGAWVDTDEMNGGGPGTSGGGLHYNGAGYKALGQRFAEEAIALIKRHRS
;
A
#
# COMPACT_ATOMS: atom_id res chain seq x y z
N MET A 1 6.10 -17.15 -2.30
CA MET A 1 4.86 -17.78 -2.82
C MET A 1 4.53 -19.15 -2.24
N ALA A 2 5.48 -20.00 -1.80
CA ALA A 2 5.18 -21.36 -1.35
C ALA A 2 4.06 -21.45 -0.27
N ALA A 3 4.10 -20.57 0.73
CA ALA A 3 3.08 -20.53 1.78
C ALA A 3 1.69 -20.11 1.27
N VAL A 4 1.64 -19.13 0.35
CA VAL A 4 0.37 -18.72 -0.30
C VAL A 4 -0.17 -19.89 -1.11
N LYS A 5 0.65 -20.48 -1.99
CA LYS A 5 0.26 -21.62 -2.83
C LYS A 5 -0.30 -22.77 -2.00
N SER A 6 0.35 -23.13 -0.89
CA SER A 6 -0.12 -24.17 0.03
C SER A 6 -1.44 -23.79 0.72
N ALA A 7 -1.60 -22.54 1.16
CA ALA A 7 -2.84 -22.09 1.80
C ALA A 7 -4.03 -21.95 0.82
N THR A 8 -3.72 -21.79 -0.47
CA THR A 8 -4.68 -21.56 -1.56
C THR A 8 -4.95 -22.78 -2.43
N GLU A 9 -4.23 -23.88 -2.23
CA GLU A 9 -4.35 -25.08 -3.07
C GLU A 9 -5.77 -25.65 -3.03
N GLY A 10 -6.33 -25.92 -4.22
CA GLY A 10 -7.69 -26.43 -4.38
C GLY A 10 -8.82 -25.42 -4.06
N LYS A 11 -8.49 -24.18 -3.68
CA LYS A 11 -9.48 -23.13 -3.39
C LYS A 11 -9.71 -22.26 -4.62
N ARG A 12 -10.98 -22.00 -4.93
CA ARG A 12 -11.39 -21.02 -5.94
C ARG A 12 -11.79 -19.73 -5.24
N TYR A 13 -11.19 -18.62 -5.66
CA TYR A 13 -11.50 -17.29 -5.15
C TYR A 13 -12.19 -16.47 -6.23
N ASP A 14 -13.22 -15.73 -5.84
CA ASP A 14 -13.93 -14.82 -6.73
C ASP A 14 -13.10 -13.57 -7.04
N SER A 15 -12.33 -13.10 -6.05
CA SER A 15 -11.50 -11.90 -6.15
C SER A 15 -10.22 -12.05 -5.33
N VAL A 16 -9.18 -11.33 -5.74
CA VAL A 16 -7.93 -11.15 -4.98
C VAL A 16 -7.67 -9.65 -4.84
N THR A 17 -7.34 -9.21 -3.64
CA THR A 17 -6.89 -7.84 -3.37
C THR A 17 -5.52 -7.89 -2.72
N PHE A 18 -4.55 -7.20 -3.31
CA PHE A 18 -3.20 -7.03 -2.79
C PHE A 18 -3.12 -5.78 -1.91
N ILE A 19 -2.87 -5.96 -0.62
CA ILE A 19 -2.65 -4.86 0.32
C ILE A 19 -1.14 -4.64 0.44
N TRP A 20 -0.68 -3.42 0.13
CA TRP A 20 0.73 -3.09 0.14
C TRP A 20 1.01 -1.87 1.00
N MET A 21 1.97 -2.00 1.91
CA MET A 21 2.43 -0.93 2.78
C MET A 21 3.94 -0.97 2.88
N GLN A 22 4.60 -0.14 2.08
CA GLN A 22 6.05 0.05 2.06
C GLN A 22 6.34 1.35 1.31
N GLY A 23 7.40 2.05 1.67
CA GLY A 23 7.99 3.13 0.86
C GLY A 23 9.05 3.93 1.60
N GLU A 24 9.16 3.70 2.91
CA GLU A 24 9.99 4.44 3.84
C GLU A 24 11.48 4.28 3.52
N ARG A 25 11.89 3.09 3.05
CA ARG A 25 13.28 2.85 2.65
C ARG A 25 13.61 3.54 1.34
N ASP A 26 12.74 3.43 0.34
CA ASP A 26 12.91 4.09 -0.96
C ASP A 26 12.95 5.62 -0.81
N ALA A 27 12.11 6.18 0.08
CA ALA A 27 12.15 7.59 0.44
C ALA A 27 13.49 8.00 1.08
N ARG A 28 14.05 7.13 1.93
CA ARG A 28 15.34 7.37 2.60
C ARG A 28 16.51 7.32 1.62
N GLU A 29 16.51 6.34 0.72
CA GLU A 29 17.61 6.07 -0.21
C GLU A 29 17.51 6.87 -1.52
N GLY A 30 16.45 7.68 -1.69
CA GLY A 30 16.28 8.52 -2.87
C GLY A 30 15.82 7.76 -4.13
N LEU A 31 15.07 6.67 -3.95
CA LEU A 31 14.69 5.72 -5.02
C LEU A 31 13.30 5.99 -5.62
N SER A 32 12.76 7.21 -5.49
CA SER A 32 11.43 7.54 -6.02
C SER A 32 11.27 7.27 -7.52
N GLU A 33 12.32 7.52 -8.31
CA GLU A 33 12.26 7.39 -9.77
C GLU A 33 11.97 5.96 -10.24
N VAL A 34 12.31 4.94 -9.43
CA VAL A 34 12.10 3.52 -9.75
C VAL A 34 10.94 2.89 -8.99
N TYR A 35 10.34 3.58 -8.02
CA TYR A 35 9.34 3.01 -7.13
C TYR A 35 8.09 2.52 -7.89
N ALA A 36 7.58 3.32 -8.83
CA ALA A 36 6.38 2.98 -9.58
C ALA A 36 6.59 1.77 -10.50
N GLU A 37 7.73 1.71 -11.18
CA GLU A 37 8.10 0.55 -12.00
C GLU A 37 8.27 -0.70 -11.14
N SER A 38 8.93 -0.56 -9.99
CA SER A 38 9.16 -1.67 -9.06
C SER A 38 7.86 -2.23 -8.49
N PHE A 39 6.92 -1.36 -8.09
CA PHE A 39 5.60 -1.80 -7.63
C PHE A 39 4.83 -2.54 -8.73
N ARG A 40 4.82 -2.01 -9.96
CA ARG A 40 4.17 -2.68 -11.10
C ARG A 40 4.79 -4.04 -11.38
N GLY A 41 6.11 -4.17 -11.28
CA GLY A 41 6.81 -5.45 -11.38
C GLY A 41 6.35 -6.47 -10.34
N ILE A 42 6.17 -6.06 -9.08
CA ILE A 42 5.62 -6.92 -8.02
C ILE A 42 4.18 -7.34 -8.34
N LEU A 43 3.34 -6.40 -8.76
CA LEU A 43 1.95 -6.68 -9.14
C LEU A 43 1.86 -7.64 -10.32
N ASP A 44 2.71 -7.48 -11.33
CA ASP A 44 2.76 -8.37 -12.49
C ASP A 44 3.27 -9.76 -12.12
N GLN A 45 4.22 -9.87 -11.19
CA GLN A 45 4.65 -11.16 -10.66
C GLN A 45 3.51 -11.86 -9.91
N LEU A 46 2.75 -11.12 -9.09
CA LEU A 46 1.56 -11.64 -8.40
C LEU A 46 0.51 -12.16 -9.38
N LYS A 47 0.23 -11.40 -10.46
CA LYS A 47 -0.71 -11.82 -11.52
C LYS A 47 -0.29 -13.13 -12.18
N LYS A 48 1.02 -13.28 -12.48
CA LYS A 48 1.58 -14.50 -13.07
C LYS A 48 1.53 -15.69 -12.09
N ASP A 49 1.94 -15.47 -10.85
CA ASP A 49 2.02 -16.54 -9.84
C ASP A 49 0.66 -17.10 -9.45
N LEU A 50 -0.39 -16.26 -9.53
CA LEU A 50 -1.77 -16.64 -9.23
C LEU A 50 -2.59 -17.02 -10.47
N ASP A 51 -1.99 -16.97 -11.66
CA ASP A 51 -2.67 -17.13 -12.95
C ASP A 51 -3.96 -16.29 -13.05
N ARG A 52 -3.86 -15.02 -12.63
CA ARG A 52 -5.00 -14.10 -12.52
C ARG A 52 -4.60 -12.68 -12.88
N SER A 53 -5.12 -12.18 -13.99
CA SER A 53 -4.91 -10.80 -14.43
C SER A 53 -5.70 -9.77 -13.61
N GLU A 54 -6.86 -10.19 -13.07
CA GLU A 54 -7.79 -9.33 -12.32
C GLU A 54 -7.48 -9.37 -10.82
N ILE A 55 -6.49 -8.57 -10.43
CA ILE A 55 -6.09 -8.34 -9.04
C ILE A 55 -6.37 -6.88 -8.70
N ASN A 56 -7.14 -6.66 -7.65
CA ASN A 56 -7.27 -5.34 -7.04
C ASN A 56 -6.04 -5.05 -6.19
N PHE A 57 -5.70 -3.78 -5.97
CA PHE A 57 -4.66 -3.44 -5.00
C PHE A 57 -5.03 -2.20 -4.19
N VAL A 58 -4.58 -2.17 -2.93
CA VAL A 58 -4.74 -1.01 -2.07
C VAL A 58 -3.37 -0.65 -1.50
N LEU A 59 -2.92 0.57 -1.78
CA LEU A 59 -1.67 1.12 -1.29
C LEU A 59 -1.90 1.90 0.00
N GLY A 60 -1.13 1.63 1.05
CA GLY A 60 -1.05 2.58 2.16
C GLY A 60 0.00 3.64 1.83
N ARG A 61 -0.41 4.91 1.87
CA ARG A 61 0.52 6.03 1.73
C ARG A 61 1.45 6.02 2.96
N ILE A 62 2.77 6.10 2.80
CA ILE A 62 3.68 6.18 3.96
C ILE A 62 3.33 7.41 4.81
N SER A 63 3.51 7.35 6.13
CA SER A 63 3.01 8.37 7.09
C SER A 63 3.52 9.79 6.81
N ASP A 64 2.98 10.80 7.48
CA ASP A 64 3.46 12.19 7.41
C ASP A 64 4.72 12.45 8.27
N PHE A 65 5.44 11.40 8.66
CA PHE A 65 6.62 11.45 9.54
C PHE A 65 7.68 12.49 9.15
N HIS A 66 7.90 12.70 7.85
CA HIS A 66 9.05 13.47 7.38
C HIS A 66 8.74 14.34 6.16
N MET A 67 7.74 15.20 6.29
CA MET A 67 7.25 16.06 5.20
C MET A 67 8.26 17.14 4.77
N GLU A 68 9.21 17.52 5.63
CA GLU A 68 10.21 18.54 5.30
C GLU A 68 11.36 18.00 4.42
N ASN A 69 11.47 16.69 4.20
CA ASN A 69 12.48 16.05 3.35
C ASN A 69 13.96 16.37 3.69
N THR A 70 14.27 16.95 4.86
CA THR A 70 15.63 17.24 5.34
C THR A 70 16.56 16.01 5.50
N LYS A 71 16.08 14.89 6.08
CA LYS A 71 16.83 13.63 6.23
C LYS A 71 16.40 12.50 5.27
N TYR A 72 15.14 12.46 4.86
CA TYR A 72 14.57 11.48 3.93
C TYR A 72 14.13 12.24 2.68
N PRO A 73 15.01 12.38 1.67
CA PRO A 73 14.85 13.40 0.62
C PRO A 73 13.64 13.17 -0.27
N HIS A 74 13.17 11.93 -0.40
CA HIS A 74 12.09 11.56 -1.31
C HIS A 74 10.80 11.18 -0.58
N TRP A 75 10.61 11.60 0.68
CA TRP A 75 9.42 11.22 1.47
C TRP A 75 8.12 11.67 0.80
N THR A 76 7.99 12.95 0.49
CA THR A 76 6.79 13.47 -0.19
C THR A 76 6.63 12.91 -1.61
N LYS A 77 7.74 12.74 -2.35
CA LYS A 77 7.71 12.13 -3.69
C LYS A 77 7.15 10.72 -3.69
N ILE A 78 7.56 9.87 -2.74
CA ILE A 78 7.03 8.50 -2.62
C ILE A 78 5.53 8.55 -2.31
N ARG A 79 5.09 9.44 -1.40
CA ARG A 79 3.67 9.63 -1.09
C ARG A 79 2.85 10.00 -2.33
N GLU A 80 3.34 10.94 -3.14
CA GLU A 80 2.71 11.35 -4.41
C GLU A 80 2.64 10.19 -5.41
N ILE A 81 3.73 9.44 -5.56
CA ILE A 81 3.78 8.29 -6.46
C ILE A 81 2.80 7.20 -6.03
N GLN A 82 2.69 6.90 -4.73
CA GLN A 82 1.72 5.93 -4.21
C GLN A 82 0.29 6.31 -4.57
N MET A 83 -0.07 7.58 -4.41
CA MET A 83 -1.39 8.07 -4.83
C MET A 83 -1.58 7.94 -6.35
N ALA A 84 -0.60 8.41 -7.13
CA ALA A 84 -0.66 8.39 -8.58
C ALA A 84 -0.79 6.97 -9.17
N ILE A 85 -0.09 5.98 -8.61
CA ILE A 85 -0.22 4.57 -9.01
C ILE A 85 -1.67 4.10 -8.82
N ALA A 86 -2.22 4.31 -7.62
CA ALA A 86 -3.56 3.87 -7.29
C ALA A 86 -4.63 4.58 -8.13
N GLU A 87 -4.51 5.89 -8.33
CA GLU A 87 -5.48 6.68 -9.09
C GLU A 87 -5.42 6.41 -10.60
N SER A 88 -4.28 5.94 -11.11
CA SER A 88 -4.10 5.61 -12.53
C SER A 88 -4.72 4.26 -12.95
N ASP A 89 -5.16 3.42 -12.01
CA ASP A 89 -5.67 2.08 -12.29
C ASP A 89 -7.11 1.91 -11.75
N PRO A 90 -8.10 1.48 -12.56
CA PRO A 90 -9.47 1.28 -12.09
C PRO A 90 -9.60 0.20 -10.99
N ARG A 91 -8.60 -0.66 -10.82
CA ARG A 91 -8.49 -1.69 -9.77
C ARG A 91 -7.57 -1.27 -8.61
N GLY A 92 -7.09 -0.03 -8.62
CA GLY A 92 -6.28 0.57 -7.57
C GLY A 92 -7.10 1.42 -6.60
N ALA A 93 -6.68 1.43 -5.34
CA ALA A 93 -7.10 2.41 -4.32
C ALA A 93 -5.91 2.72 -3.41
N TRP A 94 -6.01 3.78 -2.61
CA TRP A 94 -5.02 4.10 -1.59
C TRP A 94 -5.66 4.56 -0.29
N VAL A 95 -4.94 4.35 0.81
CA VAL A 95 -5.38 4.74 2.16
C VAL A 95 -4.46 5.83 2.69
N ASP A 96 -5.07 6.92 3.14
CA ASP A 96 -4.37 7.96 3.91
C ASP A 96 -4.09 7.48 5.33
N THR A 97 -2.87 7.74 5.81
CA THR A 97 -2.32 7.25 7.07
C THR A 97 -1.90 8.37 8.03
N ASP A 98 -2.05 9.63 7.65
CA ASP A 98 -1.56 10.80 8.41
C ASP A 98 -2.15 10.88 9.83
N GLU A 99 -3.38 10.41 10.03
CA GLU A 99 -4.04 10.43 11.34
C GLU A 99 -3.68 9.23 12.23
N MET A 100 -2.91 8.27 11.70
CA MET A 100 -2.75 6.94 12.31
C MET A 100 -1.43 6.79 13.07
N ASN A 101 -0.48 7.69 12.86
CA ASN A 101 0.80 7.61 13.54
C ASN A 101 0.72 8.08 14.99
N GLY A 102 1.35 7.30 15.87
CA GLY A 102 1.69 7.79 17.20
C GLY A 102 2.87 8.75 17.09
N GLY A 103 3.11 9.54 18.13
CA GLY A 103 4.32 10.37 18.27
C GLY A 103 4.78 11.26 17.11
N GLY A 104 4.63 12.59 17.09
CA GLY A 104 5.54 13.49 16.34
C GLY A 104 7.01 13.14 16.61
N PRO A 105 7.99 13.68 15.86
CA PRO A 105 9.40 13.54 16.23
C PRO A 105 9.62 14.09 17.66
N GLY A 106 9.44 13.23 18.67
CA GLY A 106 9.42 13.60 20.10
C GLY A 106 8.15 13.29 20.93
N THR A 107 6.89 13.35 20.43
CA THR A 107 5.65 13.13 21.26
C THR A 107 4.37 12.98 20.42
N SER A 108 3.36 12.21 20.85
CA SER A 108 2.08 11.84 20.15
C SER A 108 1.70 12.59 18.83
N GLY A 109 1.68 11.91 17.66
CA GLY A 109 1.14 12.37 16.34
C GLY A 109 2.14 12.79 15.23
N GLY A 110 2.96 11.90 14.66
CA GLY A 110 3.90 12.27 13.57
C GLY A 110 5.13 11.35 13.46
N GLY A 111 4.93 10.08 13.76
CA GLY A 111 6.00 9.10 13.94
C GLY A 111 6.13 8.26 12.70
N LEU A 112 7.29 7.63 12.57
CA LEU A 112 7.51 6.67 11.49
C LEU A 112 6.51 5.50 11.57
N HIS A 113 6.11 5.12 12.78
CA HIS A 113 5.25 3.96 13.02
C HIS A 113 3.89 4.33 13.60
N TYR A 114 2.89 3.51 13.25
CA TYR A 114 1.52 3.65 13.75
C TYR A 114 1.41 3.23 15.22
N ASN A 115 0.51 3.90 15.95
CA ASN A 115 0.13 3.44 17.29
C ASN A 115 -0.88 2.28 17.19
N GLY A 116 -1.22 1.64 18.31
CA GLY A 116 -2.14 0.49 18.30
C GLY A 116 -3.53 0.81 17.71
N ALA A 117 -4.06 2.00 17.99
CA ALA A 117 -5.33 2.45 17.39
C ALA A 117 -5.16 2.76 15.89
N GLY A 118 -4.02 3.32 15.49
CA GLY A 118 -3.64 3.59 14.12
C GLY A 118 -3.56 2.34 13.25
N TYR A 119 -2.91 1.28 13.73
CA TYR A 119 -2.90 0.00 13.00
C TYR A 119 -4.29 -0.62 12.84
N LYS A 120 -5.16 -0.48 13.86
CA LYS A 120 -6.55 -0.94 13.77
C LYS A 120 -7.33 -0.15 12.73
N ALA A 121 -7.20 1.18 12.73
CA ALA A 121 -7.82 2.06 11.74
C ALA A 121 -7.28 1.79 10.33
N LEU A 122 -5.98 1.56 10.17
CA LEU A 122 -5.34 1.21 8.91
C LEU A 122 -5.91 -0.10 8.34
N GLY A 123 -5.99 -1.14 9.16
CA GLY A 123 -6.59 -2.41 8.75
C GLY A 123 -8.05 -2.28 8.34
N GLN A 124 -8.82 -1.45 9.05
CA GLN A 124 -10.21 -1.16 8.69
C GLN A 124 -10.31 -0.44 7.35
N ARG A 125 -9.56 0.65 7.13
CA ARG A 125 -9.58 1.41 5.87
C ARG A 125 -9.13 0.54 4.68
N PHE A 126 -8.12 -0.30 4.86
CA PHE A 126 -7.72 -1.27 3.83
C PHE A 126 -8.84 -2.23 3.47
N ALA A 127 -9.58 -2.75 4.46
CA ALA A 127 -10.71 -3.63 4.20
C ALA A 127 -11.86 -2.91 3.49
N GLU A 128 -12.16 -1.67 3.88
CA GLU A 128 -13.19 -0.83 3.25
C GLU A 128 -12.89 -0.58 1.76
N GLU A 129 -11.67 -0.16 1.43
CA GLU A 129 -11.23 0.04 0.04
C GLU A 129 -11.24 -1.25 -0.76
N ALA A 130 -10.75 -2.36 -0.19
CA ALA A 130 -10.77 -3.66 -0.83
C ALA A 130 -12.21 -4.11 -1.16
N ILE A 131 -13.14 -3.94 -0.23
CA ILE A 131 -14.56 -4.25 -0.43
C ILE A 131 -15.18 -3.34 -1.50
N ALA A 132 -14.85 -2.05 -1.50
CA ALA A 132 -15.33 -1.10 -2.50
C ALA A 132 -14.89 -1.50 -3.92
N LEU A 133 -13.61 -1.86 -4.10
CA LEU A 133 -13.08 -2.36 -5.37
C LEU A 133 -13.75 -3.67 -5.80
N ILE A 134 -13.98 -4.61 -4.88
CA ILE A 134 -14.68 -5.87 -5.17
C ILE A 134 -16.11 -5.59 -5.65
N LYS A 135 -16.84 -4.70 -4.98
CA LYS A 135 -18.22 -4.34 -5.37
C LYS A 135 -18.28 -3.65 -6.72
N ARG A 136 -17.33 -2.75 -7.01
CA ARG A 136 -17.23 -2.02 -8.29
C ARG A 136 -17.04 -2.96 -9.48
N HIS A 137 -16.30 -4.05 -9.28
CA HIS A 137 -15.90 -4.99 -10.34
C HIS A 137 -16.61 -6.34 -10.27
N ARG A 138 -17.65 -6.47 -9.45
CA ARG A 138 -18.54 -7.63 -9.45
C ARG A 138 -19.57 -7.46 -10.56
N SER A 139 -19.52 -8.35 -11.55
CA SER A 139 -20.57 -8.58 -12.55
C SER A 139 -21.78 -9.27 -11.95
#